data_AF-A0A9E3QZA5-F1
#
_entry.id   AF-A0A9E3QZA5-F1
#
_cell.length_a   1.000
_cell.length_b   1.000
_cell.length_c   1.000
_cell.angle_alpha   90.00
_cell.angle_beta   90.00
_cell.angle_gamma   90.00
#
_symmetry.space_group_name_H-M   'P 1'
#
loop_
_entity.id
_entity.type
_entity.pdbx_description
1 polymer ?
#
loop_
_entity_poly.entity_id
_entity_poly.type
_entity_poly.pdbx_seq_one_letter_code
_entity_poly.pdbx_strand_id
1 'polypeptide(L)'
;MLEATVRSERRRILGGLLRSRVSLEAAEDAFQEAVVAAMEAWRSAPPQNPGAWLMNAAKHRLVDAQRRGAVASAKATLLAGEETVRPSTPEAVADDQLRLIFTCCHPSLSLESQLALTLKVVVGSSTAEIARALLTTEDTVSQRILRARQALERLETPYESPGRAELPARVGAVLGVVAALFNEGHVSHQGPLMRLELQAEGLRLARLLADLLPAEPEVFGLLSLICFGAARASARVDSEGLPVLLADQDRRRWDLALIREGLMALQRARTLGGGASFVLQAELAAVHTTAPAWALTNWAAILALYDRLMQVAPSPVVAMNRAVAVAMRDGPEAGLEVLAPLAEPLGRSHHYFAVKAELLDRAGSDPRAVLRTALALVGNEAERRLLERRLLRAEVARLTFREASKADGAAIEALLHEVYVGGGFTDPAAAVTRFAAEAVLSRGTVLLAEHAGTLAGMIVLVPGTSPARQLAEGDEVELHLLAVRERFRASGLGDRLVKAVIERAEGRGIILWTQPTMAPAQRLYERNGFMRVPERDFEKGGRRFLVLVRPR
;
A
#
# COMPACT_ATOMS: atom_id res chain seq x y z
N MET A 1 1.40 16.83 -17.32
CA MET A 1 1.39 15.87 -18.45
C MET A 1 2.81 15.49 -18.88
N LEU A 2 3.66 16.45 -19.28
CA LEU A 2 5.06 16.18 -19.63
C LEU A 2 5.81 15.39 -18.56
N GLU A 3 5.69 15.77 -17.28
CA GLU A 3 6.33 15.06 -16.17
C GLU A 3 5.92 13.57 -16.08
N ALA A 4 4.63 13.27 -16.28
CA ALA A 4 4.11 11.90 -16.27
C ALA A 4 4.60 11.10 -17.50
N THR A 5 4.68 11.73 -18.67
CA THR A 5 5.25 11.13 -19.89
C THR A 5 6.73 10.85 -19.72
N VAL A 6 7.51 11.82 -19.23
CA VAL A 6 8.96 11.65 -18.99
C VAL A 6 9.20 10.50 -18.01
N ARG A 7 8.44 10.42 -16.92
CA ARG A 7 8.56 9.36 -15.92
C ARG A 7 8.19 7.97 -16.46
N SER A 8 7.26 7.88 -17.41
CA SER A 8 6.84 6.62 -18.03
C SER A 8 7.77 6.17 -19.17
N GLU A 9 8.22 7.10 -20.02
CA GLU A 9 8.97 6.78 -21.24
C GLU A 9 10.50 6.77 -21.06
N ARG A 10 11.04 7.37 -19.99
CA ARG A 10 12.50 7.46 -19.74
C ARG A 10 13.24 6.14 -19.96
N ARG A 11 12.72 5.03 -19.43
CA ARG A 11 13.39 3.71 -19.45
C ARG A 11 13.53 3.17 -20.88
N ARG A 12 12.45 3.28 -21.66
CA ARG A 12 12.41 2.87 -23.07
C ARG A 12 13.31 3.75 -23.92
N ILE A 13 13.31 5.05 -23.65
CA ILE A 13 14.13 6.00 -24.40
C ILE A 13 15.62 5.78 -24.14
N LEU A 14 16.04 5.69 -22.87
CA LEU A 14 17.44 5.41 -22.52
C LEU A 14 17.91 4.06 -23.07
N GLY A 15 17.10 3.00 -22.93
CA GLY A 15 17.42 1.69 -23.52
C GLY A 15 17.60 1.76 -25.04
N GLY A 16 16.73 2.51 -25.73
CA GLY A 16 16.82 2.67 -27.18
C GLY A 16 18.00 3.53 -27.65
N LEU A 17 18.44 4.53 -26.87
CA LEU A 17 19.61 5.37 -27.18
C LEU A 17 20.93 4.61 -27.04
N LEU A 18 21.02 3.72 -26.05
CA LEU A 18 22.23 2.94 -25.78
C LEU A 18 22.56 1.90 -26.87
N ARG A 19 21.59 1.57 -27.75
CA ARG A 19 21.88 0.80 -28.98
C ARG A 19 22.91 1.46 -29.88
N SER A 20 23.02 2.79 -29.83
CA SER A 20 24.01 3.53 -30.61
C SER A 20 25.43 3.49 -30.02
N ARG A 21 25.70 2.60 -29.03
CA ARG A 21 27.00 2.43 -28.36
C ARG A 21 27.59 3.73 -27.78
N VAL A 22 26.71 4.56 -27.25
CA VAL A 22 27.09 5.79 -26.53
C VAL A 22 27.23 5.54 -25.04
N SER A 23 27.98 6.40 -24.34
CA SER A 23 28.04 6.34 -22.88
C SER A 23 26.66 6.60 -22.27
N LEU A 24 26.41 6.04 -21.09
CA LEU A 24 25.17 6.28 -20.35
C LEU A 24 24.97 7.77 -20.03
N GLU A 25 26.05 8.48 -19.72
CA GLU A 25 26.01 9.93 -19.50
C GLU A 25 25.52 10.66 -20.75
N ALA A 26 26.08 10.36 -21.93
CA ALA A 26 25.64 10.97 -23.18
C ALA A 26 24.18 10.65 -23.53
N ALA A 27 23.71 9.43 -23.21
CA ALA A 27 22.30 9.07 -23.39
C ALA A 27 21.37 9.82 -22.42
N GLU A 28 21.78 10.00 -21.16
CA GLU A 28 21.03 10.76 -20.15
C GLU A 28 20.98 12.26 -20.49
N ASP A 29 22.09 12.85 -20.92
CA ASP A 29 22.16 14.25 -21.32
C ASP A 29 21.30 14.52 -22.55
N ALA A 30 21.40 13.67 -23.58
CA ALA A 30 20.57 13.78 -24.77
C ALA A 30 19.07 13.66 -24.45
N PHE A 31 18.71 12.78 -23.51
CA PHE A 31 17.33 12.68 -23.02
C PHE A 31 16.91 13.94 -22.24
N GLN A 32 17.74 14.47 -21.35
CA GLN A 32 17.44 15.69 -20.59
C GLN A 32 17.27 16.90 -21.52
N GLU A 33 18.15 17.08 -22.51
CA GLU A 33 18.01 18.11 -23.54
C GLU A 33 16.71 17.95 -24.35
N ALA A 34 16.30 16.72 -24.65
CA ALA A 34 15.02 16.45 -25.31
C ALA A 34 13.82 16.81 -24.42
N VAL A 35 13.90 16.59 -23.10
CA VAL A 35 12.88 17.02 -22.14
C VAL A 35 12.79 18.54 -22.07
N VAL A 36 13.93 19.24 -22.02
CA VAL A 36 13.96 20.71 -22.07
C VAL A 36 13.30 21.22 -23.36
N ALA A 37 13.62 20.63 -24.50
CA ALA A 37 12.97 20.98 -25.77
C ALA A 37 11.45 20.72 -25.74
N ALA A 38 11.01 19.65 -25.07
CA ALA A 38 9.58 19.35 -24.90
C ALA A 38 8.87 20.41 -24.04
N MET A 39 9.53 20.97 -23.02
CA MET A 39 8.96 22.02 -22.17
C MET A 39 8.61 23.29 -22.97
N GLU A 40 9.34 23.55 -24.04
CA GLU A 40 9.06 24.66 -24.96
C GLU A 40 8.02 24.27 -26.00
N ALA A 41 8.20 23.11 -26.64
CA ALA A 41 7.36 22.67 -27.76
C ALA A 41 5.93 22.29 -27.34
N TRP A 42 5.71 21.82 -26.11
CA TRP A 42 4.41 21.32 -25.65
C TRP A 42 3.61 22.37 -24.86
N ARG A 43 4.03 23.64 -24.88
CA ARG A 43 3.33 24.74 -24.17
C ARG A 43 1.87 24.90 -24.60
N SER A 44 1.58 24.68 -25.87
CA SER A 44 0.22 24.76 -26.44
C SER A 44 -0.51 23.42 -26.38
N ALA A 45 0.12 22.35 -26.85
CA ALA A 45 -0.37 20.98 -26.74
C ALA A 45 0.76 19.95 -26.91
N PRO A 46 0.67 18.79 -26.26
CA PRO A 46 1.59 17.68 -26.53
C PRO A 46 1.30 17.04 -27.90
N PRO A 47 2.31 16.41 -28.54
CA PRO A 47 2.12 15.66 -29.78
C PRO A 47 1.29 14.40 -29.53
N GLN A 48 0.71 13.84 -30.60
CA GLN A 48 -0.11 12.61 -30.52
C GLN A 48 0.66 11.40 -29.97
N ASN A 49 1.97 11.32 -30.25
CA ASN A 49 2.86 10.32 -29.65
C ASN A 49 4.03 11.00 -28.92
N PRO A 50 3.84 11.36 -27.64
CA PRO A 50 4.86 12.01 -26.81
C PRO A 50 6.18 11.23 -26.68
N GLY A 51 6.11 9.90 -26.56
CA GLY A 51 7.28 9.04 -26.41
C GLY A 51 8.14 8.98 -27.67
N ALA A 52 7.52 8.79 -28.84
CA ALA A 52 8.23 8.80 -30.12
C ALA A 52 8.88 10.16 -30.41
N TRP A 53 8.19 11.26 -30.05
CA TRP A 53 8.74 12.61 -30.17
C TRP A 53 9.99 12.78 -29.30
N LEU A 54 9.93 12.40 -28.01
CA LEU A 54 11.07 12.47 -27.09
C LEU A 54 12.25 11.60 -27.55
N MET A 55 11.99 10.39 -28.05
CA MET A 55 13.02 9.51 -28.62
C MET A 55 13.73 10.17 -29.81
N ASN A 56 12.97 10.73 -30.76
CA ASN A 56 13.55 11.37 -31.94
C ASN A 56 14.32 12.63 -31.57
N ALA A 57 13.78 13.46 -30.66
CA ALA A 57 14.48 14.62 -30.14
C ALA A 57 15.80 14.22 -29.47
N ALA A 58 15.80 13.19 -28.62
CA ALA A 58 17.01 12.72 -27.95
C ALA A 58 18.04 12.14 -28.95
N LYS A 59 17.60 11.39 -29.97
CA LYS A 59 18.48 10.92 -31.05
C LYS A 59 19.14 12.08 -31.81
N HIS A 60 18.38 13.12 -32.13
CA HIS A 60 18.94 14.31 -32.79
C HIS A 60 19.96 15.02 -31.88
N ARG A 61 19.67 15.17 -30.59
CA ARG A 61 20.63 15.73 -29.62
C ARG A 61 21.91 14.91 -29.51
N LEU A 62 21.81 13.58 -29.53
CA LEU A 62 22.96 12.68 -29.53
C LEU A 62 23.84 12.88 -30.77
N VAL A 63 23.23 12.93 -31.94
CA VAL A 63 23.92 13.19 -33.22
C VAL A 63 24.54 14.59 -33.23
N ASP A 64 23.85 15.59 -32.72
CA ASP A 64 24.37 16.96 -32.63
C ASP A 64 25.54 17.06 -31.64
N ALA A 65 25.47 16.37 -30.50
CA ALA A 65 26.56 16.28 -29.53
C ALA A 65 27.79 15.58 -30.13
N GLN A 66 27.59 14.47 -30.85
CA GLN A 66 28.65 13.79 -31.59
C GLN A 66 29.26 14.68 -32.67
N ARG A 67 28.46 15.44 -33.43
CA ARG A 67 28.95 16.41 -34.42
C ARG A 67 29.72 17.55 -33.78
N ARG A 68 29.24 18.11 -32.66
CA ARG A 68 29.95 19.17 -31.91
C ARG A 68 31.27 18.66 -31.31
N GLY A 69 31.27 17.43 -30.79
CA GLY A 69 32.47 16.75 -30.32
C GLY A 69 33.45 16.44 -31.45
N ALA A 70 32.95 16.05 -32.63
CA ALA A 70 33.75 15.85 -33.84
C ALA A 70 34.31 17.17 -34.39
N VAL A 71 33.60 18.30 -34.26
CA VAL A 71 34.13 19.64 -34.65
C VAL A 71 35.16 20.13 -33.62
N ALA A 72 34.97 19.84 -32.33
CA ALA A 72 35.97 20.13 -31.29
C ALA A 72 37.21 19.22 -31.39
N SER A 73 37.01 17.95 -31.76
CA SER A 73 38.06 16.94 -32.00
C SER A 73 38.68 17.03 -33.39
N ALA A 74 38.02 17.63 -34.38
CA ALA A 74 38.61 17.94 -35.70
C ALA A 74 39.73 18.98 -35.60
N LYS A 75 39.84 19.70 -34.47
CA LYS A 75 41.03 20.50 -34.13
C LYS A 75 42.17 19.66 -33.52
N ALA A 76 41.93 18.40 -33.18
CA ALA A 76 42.88 17.47 -32.54
C ALA A 76 43.18 16.20 -33.35
N THR A 77 42.36 15.81 -34.34
CA THR A 77 42.46 14.50 -35.00
C THR A 77 42.50 14.64 -36.52
N LEU A 78 43.66 15.03 -37.04
CA LEU A 78 44.03 14.88 -38.46
C LEU A 78 44.65 13.50 -38.76
N LEU A 79 44.54 12.53 -37.84
CA LEU A 79 45.12 11.19 -37.96
C LEU A 79 44.27 10.14 -37.20
N ALA A 80 43.31 9.49 -37.87
CA ALA A 80 42.92 8.07 -37.66
C ALA A 80 41.63 7.68 -38.43
N GLY A 81 41.81 6.82 -39.44
CA GLY A 81 40.99 5.66 -39.86
C GLY A 81 39.45 5.71 -39.91
N GLU A 82 38.92 5.35 -41.07
CA GLU A 82 37.52 5.03 -41.36
C GLU A 82 36.87 4.08 -40.33
N GLU A 83 35.77 4.51 -39.70
CA GLU A 83 34.90 3.65 -38.90
C GLU A 83 34.13 2.70 -39.82
N THR A 84 34.53 1.43 -39.82
CA THR A 84 33.76 0.34 -40.41
C THR A 84 32.55 0.02 -39.53
N VAL A 85 31.35 0.23 -40.07
CA VAL A 85 30.10 -0.32 -39.52
C VAL A 85 30.20 -1.84 -39.58
N ARG A 86 30.65 -2.48 -38.48
CA ARG A 86 30.60 -3.94 -38.35
C ARG A 86 29.14 -4.40 -38.30
N PRO A 87 28.75 -5.46 -39.04
CA PRO A 87 27.39 -5.98 -39.01
C PRO A 87 27.00 -6.41 -37.59
N SER A 88 25.78 -6.03 -37.16
CA SER A 88 25.26 -6.36 -35.83
C SER A 88 25.03 -7.87 -35.72
N THR A 89 25.81 -8.56 -34.89
CA THR A 89 25.47 -9.89 -34.39
C THR A 89 24.08 -9.88 -33.75
N PRO A 90 23.25 -10.93 -33.91
CA PRO A 90 21.97 -11.03 -33.21
C PRO A 90 22.18 -10.88 -31.70
N GLU A 91 21.52 -9.89 -31.12
CA GLU A 91 21.71 -9.52 -29.72
C GLU A 91 21.12 -10.61 -28.82
N ALA A 92 21.85 -11.00 -27.77
CA ALA A 92 21.43 -12.06 -26.85
C ALA A 92 20.11 -11.72 -26.13
N VAL A 93 19.86 -10.43 -25.88
CA VAL A 93 18.67 -9.89 -25.24
C VAL A 93 17.96 -8.95 -26.21
N ALA A 94 16.82 -9.36 -26.75
CA ALA A 94 16.09 -8.57 -27.77
C ALA A 94 15.45 -7.29 -27.22
N ASP A 95 14.97 -7.30 -25.98
CA ASP A 95 14.32 -6.14 -25.35
C ASP A 95 15.34 -5.13 -24.84
N ASP A 96 15.20 -3.86 -25.27
CA ASP A 96 16.16 -2.78 -24.96
C ASP A 96 16.27 -2.47 -23.46
N GLN A 97 15.15 -2.50 -22.76
CA GLN A 97 15.11 -2.17 -21.35
C GLN A 97 15.73 -3.30 -20.53
N LEU A 98 15.35 -4.55 -20.83
CA LEU A 98 15.95 -5.71 -20.19
C LEU A 98 17.46 -5.77 -20.46
N ARG A 99 17.88 -5.43 -21.69
CA ARG A 99 19.30 -5.33 -22.03
C ARG A 99 20.02 -4.29 -21.19
N LEU A 100 19.46 -3.10 -21.03
CA LEU A 100 20.04 -2.06 -20.17
C LEU A 100 20.17 -2.55 -18.72
N ILE A 101 19.17 -3.27 -18.20
CA ILE A 101 19.24 -3.89 -16.85
C ILE A 101 20.44 -4.85 -16.78
N PHE A 102 20.59 -5.74 -17.76
CA PHE A 102 21.71 -6.69 -17.82
C PHE A 102 23.08 -6.00 -17.94
N THR A 103 23.16 -4.91 -18.72
CA THR A 103 24.37 -4.10 -18.86
C THR A 103 24.76 -3.44 -17.53
N CYS A 104 23.80 -2.84 -16.81
CA CYS A 104 24.05 -2.25 -15.49
C CYS A 104 24.35 -3.28 -14.40
N CYS A 105 23.86 -4.53 -14.54
CA CYS A 105 24.16 -5.65 -13.65
C CYS A 105 25.51 -6.31 -14.00
N HIS A 106 26.58 -5.52 -14.09
CA HIS A 106 27.90 -6.01 -14.47
C HIS A 106 28.60 -6.74 -13.31
N PRO A 107 29.14 -7.96 -13.50
CA PRO A 107 29.76 -8.75 -12.42
C PRO A 107 30.96 -8.09 -11.71
N SER A 108 31.61 -7.11 -12.35
CA SER A 108 32.69 -6.32 -11.72
C SER A 108 32.20 -5.36 -10.63
N LEU A 109 30.90 -5.10 -10.55
CA LEU A 109 30.27 -4.28 -9.52
C LEU A 109 29.76 -5.18 -8.39
N SER A 110 29.78 -4.69 -7.16
CA SER A 110 29.08 -5.37 -6.06
C SER A 110 27.57 -5.43 -6.33
N LEU A 111 26.87 -6.43 -5.80
CA LEU A 111 25.42 -6.56 -5.96
C LEU A 111 24.67 -5.28 -5.54
N GLU A 112 25.07 -4.66 -4.44
CA GLU A 112 24.47 -3.41 -3.98
C GLU A 112 24.67 -2.26 -4.98
N SER A 113 25.85 -2.18 -5.62
CA SER A 113 26.14 -1.19 -6.66
C SER A 113 25.35 -1.46 -7.94
N GLN A 114 25.20 -2.73 -8.34
CA GLN A 114 24.37 -3.12 -9.48
C GLN A 114 22.91 -2.70 -9.25
N LEU A 115 22.35 -3.01 -8.07
CA LEU A 115 20.98 -2.63 -7.70
C LEU A 115 20.82 -1.11 -7.66
N ALA A 116 21.70 -0.39 -6.96
CA ALA A 116 21.61 1.07 -6.81
C ALA A 116 21.70 1.79 -8.16
N LEU A 117 22.66 1.41 -9.01
CA LEU A 117 22.82 2.00 -10.35
C LEU A 117 21.59 1.72 -11.21
N THR A 118 21.13 0.47 -11.25
CA THR A 118 20.03 0.09 -12.15
C THR A 118 18.70 0.69 -11.70
N LEU A 119 18.44 0.77 -10.39
CA LEU A 119 17.26 1.45 -9.85
C LEU A 119 17.29 2.94 -10.19
N LYS A 120 18.46 3.59 -10.11
CA LYS A 120 18.59 5.02 -10.46
C LYS A 120 18.38 5.26 -11.95
N VAL A 121 19.05 4.49 -12.79
CA VAL A 121 19.17 4.72 -14.23
C VAL A 121 17.95 4.21 -14.99
N VAL A 122 17.59 2.96 -14.71
CA VAL A 122 16.57 2.23 -15.49
C VAL A 122 15.21 2.39 -14.86
N VAL A 123 15.12 2.28 -13.52
CA VAL A 123 13.83 2.44 -12.82
C VAL A 123 13.50 3.92 -12.60
N GLY A 124 14.50 4.81 -12.60
CA GLY A 124 14.31 6.24 -12.36
C GLY A 124 14.02 6.57 -10.90
N SER A 125 14.38 5.68 -9.97
CA SER A 125 14.18 5.88 -8.54
C SER A 125 15.02 7.05 -8.01
N SER A 126 14.46 7.79 -7.07
CA SER A 126 15.19 8.80 -6.29
C SER A 126 16.22 8.14 -5.38
N THR A 127 17.22 8.91 -4.96
CA THR A 127 18.24 8.43 -4.02
C THR A 127 17.62 8.01 -2.69
N ALA A 128 16.61 8.75 -2.21
CA ALA A 128 15.84 8.44 -1.02
C ALA A 128 15.09 7.10 -1.12
N GLU A 129 14.45 6.81 -2.26
CA GLU A 129 13.78 5.53 -2.51
C GLU A 129 14.77 4.37 -2.49
N ILE A 130 15.92 4.52 -3.16
CA ILE A 130 16.96 3.49 -3.22
C ILE A 130 17.58 3.25 -1.83
N ALA A 131 17.85 4.31 -1.07
CA ALA A 131 18.43 4.21 0.26
C ALA A 131 17.51 3.41 1.20
N ARG A 132 16.20 3.66 1.12
CA ARG A 132 15.20 2.90 1.88
C ARG A 132 15.11 1.44 1.43
N ALA A 133 15.06 1.20 0.12
CA ALA A 133 14.98 -0.16 -0.43
C ALA A 133 16.20 -1.02 -0.04
N LEU A 134 17.38 -0.40 0.07
CA LEU A 134 18.63 -1.05 0.47
C LEU A 134 18.95 -0.90 1.96
N LEU A 135 18.03 -0.37 2.77
CA LEU A 135 18.18 -0.15 4.22
C LEU A 135 19.48 0.60 4.60
N THR A 136 19.83 1.63 3.85
CA THR A 136 21.06 2.44 4.02
C THR A 136 20.76 3.95 3.94
N THR A 137 21.79 4.80 3.88
CA THR A 137 21.66 6.27 3.80
C THR A 137 21.71 6.80 2.37
N GLU A 138 21.12 7.98 2.13
CA GLU A 138 21.16 8.64 0.82
C GLU A 138 22.58 8.98 0.35
N ASP A 139 23.46 9.36 1.28
CA ASP A 139 24.88 9.60 1.00
C ASP A 139 25.57 8.32 0.53
N THR A 140 25.30 7.20 1.21
CA THR A 140 25.85 5.89 0.84
C THR A 140 25.41 5.49 -0.56
N VAL A 141 24.12 5.67 -0.88
CA VAL A 141 23.59 5.39 -2.22
C VAL A 141 24.21 6.29 -3.28
N SER A 142 24.31 7.59 -3.02
CA SER A 142 24.87 8.55 -3.99
C SER A 142 26.31 8.22 -4.33
N GLN A 143 27.12 7.92 -3.31
CA GLN A 143 28.51 7.49 -3.49
C GLN A 143 28.61 6.13 -4.21
N ARG A 144 27.72 5.17 -3.90
CA ARG A 144 27.67 3.87 -4.58
C ARG A 144 27.36 4.03 -6.07
N ILE A 145 26.39 4.86 -6.44
CA ILE A 145 26.02 5.11 -7.84
C ILE A 145 27.18 5.76 -8.59
N LEU A 146 27.82 6.79 -8.00
CA LEU A 146 28.95 7.47 -8.62
C LEU A 146 30.10 6.49 -8.89
N ARG A 147 30.49 5.69 -7.89
CA ARG A 147 31.56 4.68 -8.04
C ARG A 147 31.21 3.61 -9.06
N ALA A 148 29.94 3.19 -9.12
CA ALA A 148 29.49 2.19 -10.09
C ALA A 148 29.61 2.72 -11.53
N ARG A 149 29.22 3.97 -11.78
CA ARG A 149 29.37 4.61 -13.11
C ARG A 149 30.85 4.69 -13.53
N GLN A 150 31.70 5.21 -12.64
CA GLN A 150 33.14 5.29 -12.89
C GLN A 150 33.78 3.92 -13.14
N ALA A 151 33.31 2.87 -12.47
CA ALA A 151 33.82 1.52 -12.68
C ALA A 151 33.41 0.94 -14.05
N LEU A 152 32.19 1.21 -14.52
CA LEU A 152 31.74 0.79 -15.86
C LEU A 152 32.43 1.57 -16.98
N GLU A 153 32.72 2.85 -16.76
CA GLU A 153 33.43 3.70 -17.73
C GLU A 153 34.90 3.31 -17.93
N ARG A 154 35.51 2.62 -16.97
CA ARG A 154 36.89 2.11 -17.06
C ARG A 154 37.02 0.78 -17.80
N LEU A 155 35.91 0.16 -18.21
CA LEU A 155 35.93 -1.06 -19.00
C LEU A 155 36.43 -0.76 -20.42
N GLU A 156 37.07 -1.74 -21.07
CA GLU A 156 37.51 -1.61 -22.46
C GLU A 156 36.34 -1.31 -23.41
N THR A 157 35.17 -1.88 -23.10
CA THR A 157 33.90 -1.64 -23.79
C THR A 157 32.82 -1.21 -22.78
N PRO A 158 32.74 0.10 -22.46
CA PRO A 158 31.74 0.60 -21.54
C PRO A 158 30.33 0.28 -22.03
N TYR A 159 29.49 -0.22 -21.12
CA TYR A 159 28.07 -0.49 -21.38
C TYR A 159 27.79 -1.47 -22.54
N GLU A 160 28.72 -2.40 -22.81
CA GLU A 160 28.49 -3.48 -23.77
C GLU A 160 27.34 -4.40 -23.32
N SER A 161 26.51 -4.82 -24.28
CA SER A 161 25.44 -5.77 -24.03
C SER A 161 26.04 -7.17 -23.81
N PRO A 162 25.69 -7.88 -22.73
CA PRO A 162 26.27 -9.19 -22.49
C PRO A 162 25.85 -10.21 -23.55
N GLY A 163 26.78 -11.10 -23.90
CA GLY A 163 26.49 -12.30 -24.68
C GLY A 163 25.70 -13.33 -23.87
N ARG A 164 25.14 -14.35 -24.54
CA ARG A 164 24.32 -15.40 -23.87
C ARG A 164 25.06 -16.11 -22.72
N ALA A 165 26.37 -16.32 -22.87
CA ALA A 165 27.20 -16.98 -21.86
C ALA A 165 27.41 -16.16 -20.58
N GLU A 166 27.23 -14.84 -20.65
CA GLU A 166 27.41 -13.94 -19.50
C GLU A 166 26.13 -13.73 -18.70
N LEU A 167 24.95 -14.07 -19.25
CA LEU A 167 23.66 -13.85 -18.59
C LEU A 167 23.54 -14.56 -17.22
N PRO A 168 23.98 -15.82 -17.04
CA PRO A 168 23.87 -16.51 -15.75
C PRO A 168 24.59 -15.78 -14.61
N ALA A 169 25.75 -15.16 -14.88
CA ALA A 169 26.50 -14.42 -13.85
C ALA A 169 25.79 -13.12 -13.39
N ARG A 170 24.80 -12.65 -14.16
CA ARG A 170 24.10 -11.37 -13.95
C ARG A 170 22.67 -11.56 -13.45
N VAL A 171 22.09 -12.75 -13.65
CA VAL A 171 20.66 -13.02 -13.42
C VAL A 171 20.20 -12.69 -12.01
N GLY A 172 21.01 -12.99 -10.99
CA GLY A 172 20.63 -12.72 -9.59
C GLY A 172 20.35 -11.23 -9.32
N ALA A 173 21.20 -10.33 -9.84
CA ALA A 173 21.00 -8.90 -9.71
C ALA A 173 19.83 -8.38 -10.55
N VAL A 174 19.69 -8.91 -11.78
CA VAL A 174 18.57 -8.58 -12.68
C VAL A 174 17.23 -8.93 -12.03
N LEU A 175 17.12 -10.10 -11.39
CA LEU A 175 15.94 -10.50 -10.63
C LEU A 175 15.66 -9.54 -9.48
N GLY A 176 16.70 -9.13 -8.74
CA GLY A 176 16.58 -8.12 -7.69
C GLY A 176 16.03 -6.78 -8.19
N VAL A 177 16.47 -6.30 -9.36
CA VAL A 177 15.96 -5.08 -9.99
C VAL A 177 14.50 -5.22 -10.39
N VAL A 178 14.12 -6.33 -11.04
CA VAL A 178 12.73 -6.56 -11.47
C VAL A 178 11.80 -6.70 -10.26
N ALA A 179 12.24 -7.39 -9.21
CA ALA A 179 11.51 -7.48 -7.95
C ALA A 179 11.31 -6.10 -7.30
N ALA A 180 12.36 -5.28 -7.24
CA ALA A 180 12.28 -3.93 -6.68
C ALA A 180 11.36 -3.00 -7.50
N LEU A 181 11.42 -3.07 -8.84
CA LEU A 181 10.49 -2.35 -9.72
C LEU A 181 9.04 -2.74 -9.44
N PHE A 182 8.76 -4.03 -9.36
CA PHE A 182 7.42 -4.52 -9.05
C PHE A 182 6.97 -4.07 -7.65
N ASN A 183 7.84 -4.15 -6.65
CA ASN A 183 7.54 -3.77 -5.28
C ASN A 183 7.22 -2.27 -5.15
N GLU A 184 7.95 -1.39 -5.85
CA GLU A 184 7.62 0.04 -5.92
C GLU A 184 6.25 0.26 -6.59
N GLY A 185 5.89 -0.59 -7.56
CA GLY A 185 4.55 -0.65 -8.11
C GLY A 185 3.49 -1.13 -7.11
N HIS A 186 3.87 -2.09 -6.26
CA HIS A 186 2.99 -2.79 -5.33
C HIS A 186 2.66 -1.93 -4.11
N VAL A 187 3.64 -1.31 -3.48
CA VAL A 187 3.47 -0.38 -2.35
C VAL A 187 4.43 0.77 -2.58
N SER A 188 3.95 1.84 -3.20
CA SER A 188 4.80 2.97 -3.53
C SER A 188 5.11 3.81 -2.31
N HIS A 189 6.34 4.32 -2.27
CA HIS A 189 6.79 5.16 -1.17
C HIS A 189 6.20 6.58 -1.20
N GLN A 190 5.80 7.07 -2.38
CA GLN A 190 5.24 8.40 -2.57
C GLN A 190 4.06 8.37 -3.54
N GLY A 191 3.10 9.28 -3.34
CA GLY A 191 1.92 9.36 -4.19
C GLY A 191 0.93 8.20 -3.93
N PRO A 192 0.21 7.73 -4.96
CA PRO A 192 -0.75 6.64 -4.82
C PRO A 192 -0.10 5.37 -4.26
N LEU A 193 -0.81 4.64 -3.40
CA LEU A 193 -0.31 3.39 -2.81
C LEU A 193 0.15 2.39 -3.88
N MET A 194 -0.56 2.34 -5.00
CA MET A 194 -0.30 1.42 -6.10
C MET A 194 -0.03 2.18 -7.39
N ARG A 195 1.01 1.74 -8.09
CA ARG A 195 1.43 2.24 -9.40
C ARG A 195 1.35 1.09 -10.40
N LEU A 196 0.15 0.94 -10.98
CA LEU A 196 -0.20 -0.19 -11.84
C LEU A 196 0.68 -0.27 -13.08
N GLU A 197 1.19 0.87 -13.57
CA GLU A 197 2.12 0.93 -14.68
C GLU A 197 3.44 0.23 -14.37
N LEU A 198 3.94 0.36 -13.13
CA LEU A 198 5.17 -0.31 -12.69
C LEU A 198 4.93 -1.80 -12.43
N GLN A 199 3.75 -2.16 -11.91
CA GLN A 199 3.38 -3.57 -11.74
C GLN A 199 3.30 -4.30 -13.07
N ALA A 200 2.64 -3.69 -14.06
CA ALA A 200 2.51 -4.24 -15.41
C ALA A 200 3.90 -4.40 -16.06
N GLU A 201 4.79 -3.42 -15.88
CA GLU A 201 6.14 -3.49 -16.40
C GLU A 201 7.00 -4.56 -15.71
N GLY A 202 6.92 -4.68 -14.38
CA GLY A 202 7.59 -5.75 -13.64
C GLY A 202 7.16 -7.15 -14.10
N LEU A 203 5.85 -7.35 -14.31
CA LEU A 203 5.30 -8.59 -14.87
C LEU A 203 5.78 -8.84 -16.31
N ARG A 204 5.82 -7.82 -17.16
CA ARG A 204 6.34 -7.92 -18.53
C ARG A 204 7.81 -8.36 -18.55
N LEU A 205 8.66 -7.73 -17.73
CA LEU A 205 10.07 -8.08 -17.64
C LEU A 205 10.30 -9.49 -17.08
N ALA A 206 9.50 -9.91 -16.09
CA ALA A 206 9.58 -11.26 -15.54
C ALA A 206 9.22 -12.33 -16.58
N ARG A 207 8.22 -12.09 -17.44
CA ARG A 207 7.88 -12.97 -18.57
C ARG A 207 9.01 -13.04 -19.60
N LEU A 208 9.57 -11.89 -19.99
CA LEU A 208 10.71 -11.85 -20.91
C LEU A 208 11.93 -12.59 -20.37
N LEU A 209 12.18 -12.50 -19.06
CA LEU A 209 13.23 -13.28 -18.41
C LEU A 209 12.96 -14.78 -18.48
N ALA A 210 11.72 -15.22 -18.26
CA ALA A 210 11.34 -16.63 -18.33
C ALA A 210 11.53 -17.20 -19.73
N ASP A 211 11.24 -16.41 -20.77
CA ASP A 211 11.49 -16.79 -22.16
C ASP A 211 13.00 -16.82 -22.49
N LEU A 212 13.76 -15.86 -21.95
CA LEU A 212 15.21 -15.74 -22.19
C LEU A 212 16.02 -16.85 -21.50
N LEU A 213 15.62 -17.23 -20.28
CA LEU A 213 16.33 -18.15 -19.39
C LEU A 213 15.42 -19.30 -18.91
N PRO A 214 14.96 -20.19 -19.81
CA PRO A 214 13.95 -21.20 -19.51
C PRO A 214 14.42 -22.35 -18.60
N ALA A 215 15.72 -22.39 -18.29
CA ALA A 215 16.35 -23.36 -17.39
C ALA A 215 16.65 -22.79 -16.00
N GLU A 216 16.43 -21.49 -15.75
CA GLU A 216 16.78 -20.83 -14.49
C GLU A 216 15.60 -20.85 -13.50
N PRO A 217 15.65 -21.61 -12.39
CA PRO A 217 14.52 -21.77 -11.47
C PRO A 217 14.08 -20.45 -10.82
N GLU A 218 15.03 -19.58 -10.45
CA GLU A 218 14.76 -18.31 -9.78
C GLU A 218 13.97 -17.32 -10.65
N VAL A 219 14.11 -17.41 -11.97
CA VAL A 219 13.32 -16.59 -12.91
C VAL A 219 11.84 -16.93 -12.81
N PHE A 220 11.52 -18.22 -12.79
CA PHE A 220 10.14 -18.68 -12.62
C PHE A 220 9.62 -18.46 -11.20
N GLY A 221 10.49 -18.53 -10.20
CA GLY A 221 10.18 -18.11 -8.83
C GLY A 221 9.73 -16.66 -8.77
N LEU A 222 10.50 -15.74 -9.36
CA LEU A 222 10.14 -14.32 -9.41
C LEU A 222 8.87 -14.05 -10.21
N LEU A 223 8.72 -14.66 -11.40
CA LEU A 223 7.50 -14.54 -12.20
C LEU A 223 6.27 -14.97 -11.39
N SER A 224 6.36 -16.11 -10.71
CA SER A 224 5.29 -16.62 -9.85
C SER A 224 4.92 -15.64 -8.73
N LEU A 225 5.92 -15.13 -8.01
CA LEU A 225 5.73 -14.15 -6.94
C LEU A 225 5.03 -12.88 -7.46
N ILE A 226 5.47 -12.36 -8.60
CA ILE A 226 4.88 -11.19 -9.25
C ILE A 226 3.44 -11.44 -9.68
N CYS A 227 3.15 -12.59 -10.30
CA CYS A 227 1.79 -12.99 -10.66
C CYS A 227 0.85 -13.00 -9.44
N PHE A 228 1.27 -13.58 -8.32
CA PHE A 228 0.48 -13.59 -7.08
C PHE A 228 0.30 -12.20 -6.46
N GLY A 229 1.31 -11.33 -6.58
CA GLY A 229 1.21 -9.93 -6.18
C GLY A 229 0.21 -9.16 -7.03
N ALA A 230 0.31 -9.30 -8.36
CA ALA A 230 -0.49 -8.59 -9.34
C ALA A 230 -1.96 -9.06 -9.35
N ALA A 231 -2.19 -10.35 -9.12
CA ALA A 231 -3.54 -10.92 -9.09
C ALA A 231 -4.48 -10.26 -8.08
N ARG A 232 -3.92 -9.65 -7.03
CA ARG A 232 -4.70 -9.02 -5.96
C ARG A 232 -4.94 -7.54 -6.19
N ALA A 233 -4.38 -6.93 -7.24
CA ALA A 233 -4.32 -5.48 -7.43
C ALA A 233 -5.67 -4.78 -7.23
N SER A 234 -6.74 -5.33 -7.80
CA SER A 234 -8.11 -4.81 -7.68
C SER A 234 -8.64 -4.78 -6.24
N ALA A 235 -8.15 -5.63 -5.32
CA ALA A 235 -8.68 -5.78 -3.97
C ALA A 235 -7.89 -5.03 -2.90
N ARG A 236 -6.74 -4.42 -3.25
CA ARG A 236 -5.79 -3.88 -2.26
C ARG A 236 -6.08 -2.46 -1.77
N VAL A 237 -6.95 -1.73 -2.47
CA VAL A 237 -7.32 -0.36 -2.14
C VAL A 237 -8.84 -0.24 -2.17
N ASP A 238 -9.41 0.40 -1.16
CA ASP A 238 -10.84 0.67 -1.09
C ASP A 238 -11.25 1.94 -1.86
N SER A 239 -12.53 2.28 -1.85
CA SER A 239 -13.05 3.48 -2.52
C SER A 239 -12.55 4.79 -1.91
N GLU A 240 -12.01 4.77 -0.69
CA GLU A 240 -11.43 5.93 0.00
C GLU A 240 -9.91 6.02 -0.22
N GLY A 241 -9.35 5.17 -1.07
CA GLY A 241 -7.92 5.13 -1.36
C GLY A 241 -7.09 4.58 -0.20
N LEU A 242 -7.68 3.81 0.73
CA LEU A 242 -6.98 3.22 1.87
C LEU A 242 -6.49 1.80 1.56
N PRO A 243 -5.35 1.40 2.14
CA PRO A 243 -4.88 0.03 2.03
C PRO A 243 -5.87 -0.96 2.68
N VAL A 244 -6.23 -2.00 1.95
CA VAL A 244 -7.01 -3.14 2.44
C VAL A 244 -6.06 -4.27 2.81
N LEU A 245 -6.08 -4.68 4.08
CA LEU A 245 -5.23 -5.75 4.60
C LEU A 245 -5.59 -7.09 3.97
N LEU A 246 -4.63 -8.00 3.86
CA LEU A 246 -4.82 -9.30 3.20
C LEU A 246 -6.01 -10.10 3.76
N ALA A 247 -6.26 -10.03 5.07
CA ALA A 247 -7.39 -10.68 5.73
C ALA A 247 -8.76 -10.13 5.28
N ASP A 248 -8.80 -8.86 4.91
CA ASP A 248 -10.03 -8.11 4.57
C ASP A 248 -10.24 -7.97 3.05
N GLN A 249 -9.30 -8.46 2.24
CA GLN A 249 -9.41 -8.41 0.78
C GLN A 249 -10.54 -9.32 0.27
N ASP A 250 -11.42 -8.76 -0.57
CA ASP A 250 -12.43 -9.56 -1.26
C ASP A 250 -11.76 -10.42 -2.35
N ARG A 251 -11.58 -11.71 -2.04
CA ARG A 251 -10.95 -12.69 -2.93
C ARG A 251 -11.70 -12.89 -4.26
N ARG A 252 -12.99 -12.55 -4.33
CA ARG A 252 -13.78 -12.63 -5.58
C ARG A 252 -13.30 -11.62 -6.63
N ARG A 253 -12.59 -10.57 -6.20
CA ARG A 253 -12.01 -9.57 -7.09
C ARG A 253 -10.64 -9.98 -7.64
N TRP A 254 -10.04 -11.06 -7.12
CA TRP A 254 -8.71 -11.50 -7.55
C TRP A 254 -8.71 -12.05 -8.97
N ASP A 255 -7.64 -11.76 -9.71
CA ASP A 255 -7.44 -12.26 -11.06
C ASP A 255 -7.01 -13.72 -11.04
N LEU A 256 -7.95 -14.61 -11.37
CA LEU A 256 -7.72 -16.05 -11.41
C LEU A 256 -6.77 -16.47 -12.53
N ALA A 257 -6.65 -15.71 -13.62
CA ALA A 257 -5.73 -16.02 -14.70
C ALA A 257 -4.29 -15.80 -14.26
N LEU A 258 -4.01 -14.67 -13.60
CA LEU A 258 -2.69 -14.41 -13.00
C LEU A 258 -2.35 -15.42 -11.91
N ILE A 259 -3.31 -15.85 -11.08
CA ILE A 259 -3.06 -16.92 -10.10
C ILE A 259 -2.65 -18.22 -10.79
N ARG A 260 -3.35 -18.62 -11.87
CA ARG A 260 -3.01 -19.83 -12.63
C ARG A 260 -1.63 -19.75 -13.27
N GLU A 261 -1.30 -18.61 -13.89
CA GLU A 261 0.02 -18.37 -14.46
C GLU A 261 1.11 -18.46 -13.37
N GLY A 262 0.87 -17.85 -12.20
CA GLY A 262 1.78 -17.92 -11.06
C GLY A 262 1.99 -19.35 -10.56
N LEU A 263 0.95 -20.18 -10.54
CA LEU A 263 1.05 -21.60 -10.19
C LEU A 263 1.83 -22.42 -11.23
N MET A 264 1.63 -22.15 -12.52
CA MET A 264 2.39 -22.80 -13.60
C MET A 264 3.88 -22.45 -13.53
N ALA A 265 4.21 -21.16 -13.33
CA ALA A 265 5.57 -20.72 -13.13
C ALA A 265 6.20 -21.35 -11.87
N LEU A 266 5.47 -21.41 -10.75
CA LEU A 266 5.95 -22.07 -9.54
C LEU A 266 6.24 -23.56 -9.76
N GLN A 267 5.36 -24.25 -10.48
CA GLN A 267 5.56 -25.65 -10.82
C GLN A 267 6.81 -25.83 -11.69
N ARG A 268 7.04 -24.95 -12.66
CA ARG A 268 8.25 -24.95 -13.48
C ARG A 268 9.51 -24.74 -12.62
N ALA A 269 9.51 -23.77 -11.72
CA ALA A 269 10.62 -23.51 -10.79
C ALA A 269 10.96 -24.76 -9.95
N ARG A 270 9.94 -25.48 -9.46
CA ARG A 270 10.12 -26.74 -8.70
C ARG A 270 10.75 -27.85 -9.55
N THR A 271 10.31 -28.01 -10.81
CA THR A 271 10.90 -29.02 -11.71
C THR A 271 12.37 -28.75 -12.04
N LEU A 272 12.81 -27.49 -11.93
CA LEU A 272 14.19 -27.06 -12.19
C LEU A 272 15.08 -27.08 -10.93
N GLY A 273 14.60 -27.64 -9.81
CA GLY A 273 15.36 -27.82 -8.57
C GLY A 273 14.79 -27.06 -7.37
N GLY A 274 14.05 -25.98 -7.60
CA GLY A 274 13.39 -25.19 -6.55
C GLY A 274 14.31 -24.69 -5.42
N GLY A 275 13.72 -24.37 -4.26
CA GLY A 275 14.45 -24.12 -3.00
C GLY A 275 15.25 -22.81 -2.90
N ALA A 276 15.36 -22.05 -3.98
CA ALA A 276 16.04 -20.76 -4.00
C ALA A 276 15.13 -19.61 -3.48
N SER A 277 15.68 -18.41 -3.30
CA SER A 277 15.04 -17.32 -2.56
C SER A 277 13.71 -16.85 -3.13
N PHE A 278 13.63 -16.52 -4.43
CA PHE A 278 12.35 -16.11 -5.03
C PHE A 278 11.39 -17.28 -5.17
N VAL A 279 11.89 -18.50 -5.34
CA VAL A 279 11.04 -19.71 -5.33
C VAL A 279 10.35 -19.86 -3.97
N LEU A 280 11.09 -19.78 -2.86
CA LEU A 280 10.52 -19.87 -1.51
C LEU A 280 9.54 -18.73 -1.21
N GLN A 281 9.84 -17.50 -1.67
CA GLN A 281 8.91 -16.37 -1.58
C GLN A 281 7.64 -16.60 -2.40
N ALA A 282 7.74 -17.20 -3.58
CA ALA A 282 6.59 -17.58 -4.39
C ALA A 282 5.77 -18.70 -3.73
N GLU A 283 6.41 -19.67 -3.07
CA GLU A 283 5.70 -20.69 -2.29
C GLU A 283 4.92 -20.07 -1.12
N LEU A 284 5.51 -19.11 -0.40
CA LEU A 284 4.84 -18.33 0.65
C LEU A 284 3.61 -17.61 0.09
N ALA A 285 3.78 -16.90 -1.03
CA ALA A 285 2.69 -16.20 -1.70
C ALA A 285 1.59 -17.16 -2.18
N ALA A 286 1.96 -18.33 -2.71
CA ALA A 286 1.03 -19.36 -3.14
C ALA A 286 0.14 -19.88 -2.01
N VAL A 287 0.68 -20.07 -0.79
CA VAL A 287 -0.12 -20.52 0.36
C VAL A 287 -1.22 -19.49 0.67
N HIS A 288 -0.93 -18.20 0.59
CA HIS A 288 -1.93 -17.16 0.80
C HIS A 288 -2.95 -17.06 -0.34
N THR A 289 -2.50 -17.11 -1.60
CA THR A 289 -3.36 -16.90 -2.76
C THR A 289 -4.26 -18.09 -3.08
N THR A 290 -3.88 -19.30 -2.67
CA THR A 290 -4.66 -20.52 -2.88
C THR A 290 -5.58 -20.89 -1.72
N ALA A 291 -5.43 -20.25 -0.55
CA ALA A 291 -6.35 -20.47 0.56
C ALA A 291 -7.79 -20.06 0.16
N PRO A 292 -8.84 -20.80 0.50
CA PRO A 292 -10.22 -20.39 0.20
C PRO A 292 -10.68 -19.17 1.01
N ALA A 293 -10.16 -19.01 2.23
CA ALA A 293 -10.46 -17.92 3.14
C ALA A 293 -9.25 -17.62 4.03
N TRP A 294 -9.21 -16.44 4.64
CA TRP A 294 -8.12 -16.05 5.55
C TRP A 294 -7.93 -17.04 6.71
N ALA A 295 -9.04 -17.44 7.36
CA ALA A 295 -9.03 -18.39 8.47
C ALA A 295 -8.51 -19.79 8.10
N LEU A 296 -8.50 -20.15 6.82
CA LEU A 296 -8.02 -21.43 6.31
C LEU A 296 -6.58 -21.36 5.77
N THR A 297 -5.88 -20.25 6.01
CA THR A 297 -4.47 -20.12 5.64
C THR A 297 -3.62 -21.10 6.45
N ASN A 298 -2.79 -21.91 5.78
CA ASN A 298 -1.92 -22.87 6.46
C ASN A 298 -0.68 -22.18 7.05
N TRP A 299 -0.82 -21.63 8.26
CA TRP A 299 0.26 -20.94 8.98
C TRP A 299 1.45 -21.83 9.33
N ALA A 300 1.23 -23.13 9.56
CA ALA A 300 2.31 -24.07 9.79
C ALA A 300 3.21 -24.23 8.56
N ALA A 301 2.61 -24.31 7.36
CA ALA A 301 3.35 -24.34 6.10
C ALA A 301 4.09 -23.01 5.85
N ILE A 302 3.45 -21.87 6.12
CA ILE A 302 4.10 -20.54 5.99
C ILE A 302 5.33 -20.44 6.89
N LEU A 303 5.24 -20.87 8.14
CA LEU A 303 6.36 -20.80 9.06
C LEU A 303 7.51 -21.72 8.63
N ALA A 304 7.23 -22.95 8.20
CA ALA A 304 8.25 -23.85 7.65
C ALA A 304 8.94 -23.27 6.41
N LEU A 305 8.21 -22.54 5.56
CA LEU A 305 8.78 -21.84 4.41
C LEU A 305 9.66 -20.66 4.83
N TYR A 306 9.25 -19.88 5.84
CA TYR A 306 10.09 -18.82 6.40
C TYR A 306 11.36 -19.37 7.06
N ASP A 307 11.28 -20.52 7.74
CA ASP A 307 12.45 -21.20 8.33
C ASP A 307 13.47 -21.56 7.23
N ARG A 308 13.01 -22.10 6.10
CA ARG A 308 13.86 -22.38 4.93
C ARG A 308 14.40 -21.10 4.29
N LEU A 309 13.56 -20.07 4.14
CA LEU A 309 13.98 -18.80 3.55
C LEU A 309 15.06 -18.11 4.41
N MET A 310 14.97 -18.20 5.73
CA MET A 310 16.00 -17.70 6.65
C MET A 310 17.35 -18.42 6.50
N GLN A 311 17.37 -19.67 6.04
CA GLN A 311 18.62 -20.41 5.77
C GLN A 311 19.28 -19.96 4.46
N VAL A 312 18.47 -19.64 3.43
CA VAL A 312 18.96 -19.32 2.08
C VAL A 312 19.21 -17.82 1.88
N ALA A 313 18.39 -16.97 2.50
CA ALA A 313 18.43 -15.51 2.34
C ALA A 313 18.07 -14.81 3.68
N PRO A 314 18.94 -14.90 4.71
CA PRO A 314 18.69 -14.27 6.00
C PRO A 314 18.59 -12.76 5.86
N SER A 315 17.53 -12.17 6.42
CA SER A 315 17.42 -10.72 6.55
C SER A 315 16.50 -10.32 7.71
N PRO A 316 16.67 -9.12 8.29
CA PRO A 316 15.76 -8.62 9.32
C PRO A 316 14.30 -8.55 8.85
N VAL A 317 14.06 -8.27 7.57
CA VAL A 317 12.70 -8.22 6.99
C VAL A 317 12.08 -9.61 6.92
N VAL A 318 12.83 -10.63 6.49
CA VAL A 318 12.36 -12.02 6.51
C VAL A 318 12.08 -12.47 7.94
N ALA A 319 12.95 -12.14 8.89
CA ALA A 319 12.76 -12.46 10.31
C ALA A 319 11.50 -11.77 10.90
N MET A 320 11.22 -10.52 10.54
CA MET A 320 10.00 -9.81 10.95
C MET A 320 8.74 -10.47 10.37
N ASN A 321 8.76 -10.83 9.08
CA ASN A 321 7.64 -11.51 8.45
C ASN A 321 7.41 -12.91 9.06
N ARG A 322 8.49 -13.61 9.42
CA ARG A 322 8.43 -14.85 10.18
C ARG A 322 7.80 -14.66 11.57
N ALA A 323 8.11 -13.57 12.28
CA ALA A 323 7.50 -13.25 13.56
C ALA A 323 5.97 -13.09 13.45
N VAL A 324 5.48 -12.53 12.33
CA VAL A 324 4.04 -12.50 12.03
C VAL A 324 3.48 -13.91 11.85
N ALA A 325 4.17 -14.79 11.14
CA ALA A 325 3.72 -16.18 10.97
C ALA A 325 3.66 -16.94 12.31
N VAL A 326 4.65 -16.74 13.19
CA VAL A 326 4.62 -17.27 14.57
C VAL A 326 3.41 -16.71 15.31
N ALA A 327 3.16 -15.40 15.23
CA ALA A 327 2.02 -14.77 15.89
C ALA A 327 0.66 -15.36 15.47
N MET A 328 0.55 -15.73 14.19
CA MET A 328 -0.67 -16.30 13.63
C MET A 328 -0.87 -17.77 13.99
N ARG A 329 0.21 -18.53 14.21
CA ARG A 329 0.15 -19.95 14.61
C ARG A 329 0.04 -20.13 16.12
N ASP A 330 0.87 -19.41 16.86
CA ASP A 330 1.15 -19.65 18.29
C ASP A 330 0.59 -18.55 19.21
N GLY A 331 0.09 -17.45 18.64
CA GLY A 331 -0.48 -16.33 19.39
C GLY A 331 0.39 -15.07 19.40
N PRO A 332 -0.21 -13.89 19.66
CA PRO A 332 0.45 -12.60 19.49
C PRO A 332 1.67 -12.42 20.42
N GLU A 333 1.67 -13.00 21.62
CA GLU A 333 2.77 -12.95 22.59
C GLU A 333 4.03 -13.64 22.03
N ALA A 334 3.88 -14.85 21.49
CA ALA A 334 4.99 -15.58 20.86
C ALA A 334 5.57 -14.82 19.66
N GLY A 335 4.70 -14.13 18.90
CA GLY A 335 5.14 -13.24 17.83
C GLY A 335 5.96 -12.04 18.32
N LEU A 336 5.55 -11.41 19.43
CA LEU A 336 6.26 -10.30 20.05
C LEU A 336 7.64 -10.70 20.57
N GLU A 337 7.78 -11.91 21.14
CA GLU A 337 9.06 -12.45 21.57
C GLU A 337 10.05 -12.59 20.41
N VAL A 338 9.60 -13.15 19.29
CA VAL A 338 10.43 -13.30 18.08
C VAL A 338 10.73 -11.95 17.43
N LEU A 339 9.83 -10.98 17.54
CA LEU A 339 9.98 -9.63 16.99
C LEU A 339 10.99 -8.78 17.79
N ALA A 340 11.07 -8.96 19.11
CA ALA A 340 11.82 -8.09 20.00
C ALA A 340 13.31 -7.89 19.63
N PRO A 341 14.09 -8.92 19.24
CA PRO A 341 15.48 -8.77 18.82
C PRO A 341 15.66 -7.91 17.56
N LEU A 342 14.60 -7.69 16.78
CA LEU A 342 14.65 -6.93 15.53
C LEU A 342 14.51 -5.41 15.72
N ALA A 343 14.35 -4.94 16.96
CA ALA A 343 14.18 -3.52 17.27
C ALA A 343 15.31 -2.63 16.77
N GLU A 344 16.56 -3.10 16.91
CA GLU A 344 17.75 -2.37 16.47
C GLU A 344 17.91 -2.38 14.93
N PRO A 345 17.93 -3.55 14.25
CA PRO A 345 18.12 -3.58 12.80
C PRO A 345 16.94 -2.98 12.00
N LEU A 346 15.72 -2.93 12.58
CA LEU A 346 14.54 -2.36 11.93
C LEU A 346 14.04 -1.07 12.59
N GLY A 347 14.84 -0.42 13.43
CA GLY A 347 14.44 0.78 14.19
C GLY A 347 14.05 1.99 13.32
N ARG A 348 14.39 1.99 12.03
CA ARG A 348 14.02 3.02 11.05
C ARG A 348 12.84 2.62 10.16
N SER A 349 12.30 1.42 10.32
CA SER A 349 11.21 0.91 9.49
C SER A 349 9.87 1.08 10.20
N HIS A 350 8.96 1.87 9.61
CA HIS A 350 7.60 1.99 10.14
C HIS A 350 6.85 0.65 10.15
N HIS A 351 7.19 -0.30 9.26
CA HIS A 351 6.60 -1.64 9.24
C HIS A 351 6.86 -2.42 10.52
N TYR A 352 8.06 -2.31 11.10
CA TYR A 352 8.38 -2.95 12.37
C TYR A 352 7.44 -2.47 13.49
N PHE A 353 7.26 -1.14 13.60
CA PHE A 353 6.35 -0.57 14.58
C PHE A 353 4.89 -0.88 14.27
N ALA A 354 4.48 -0.92 13.01
CA ALA A 354 3.12 -1.30 12.62
C ALA A 354 2.80 -2.76 13.02
N VAL A 355 3.72 -3.70 12.76
CA VAL A 355 3.60 -5.10 13.20
C VAL A 355 3.57 -5.19 14.72
N LYS A 356 4.50 -4.52 15.41
CA LYS A 356 4.54 -4.51 16.88
C LYS A 356 3.24 -3.98 17.48
N ALA A 357 2.70 -2.89 16.94
CA ALA A 357 1.44 -2.32 17.38
C ALA A 357 0.26 -3.28 17.17
N GLU A 358 0.18 -3.93 16.01
CA GLU A 358 -0.85 -4.95 15.74
C GLU A 358 -0.80 -6.10 16.74
N LEU A 359 0.41 -6.63 17.02
CA LEU A 359 0.56 -7.73 17.96
C LEU A 359 0.25 -7.31 19.40
N LEU A 360 0.63 -6.09 19.81
CA LEU A 360 0.26 -5.54 21.12
C LEU A 360 -1.27 -5.44 21.27
N ASP A 361 -1.96 -4.91 20.27
CA ASP A 361 -3.42 -4.77 20.31
C ASP A 361 -4.12 -6.14 20.41
N ARG A 362 -3.64 -7.12 19.64
CA ARG A 362 -4.15 -8.50 19.69
C ARG A 362 -3.84 -9.22 21.01
N ALA A 363 -2.74 -8.88 21.68
CA ALA A 363 -2.40 -9.35 23.01
C ALA A 363 -3.14 -8.57 24.13
N GLY A 364 -4.05 -7.65 23.78
CA GLY A 364 -4.77 -6.80 24.74
C GLY A 364 -3.93 -5.69 25.39
N SER A 365 -2.69 -5.49 24.93
CA SER A 365 -1.79 -4.43 25.38
C SER A 365 -2.06 -3.09 24.67
N ASP A 366 -1.50 -1.98 25.17
CA ASP A 366 -1.68 -0.65 24.58
C ASP A 366 -0.73 -0.38 23.40
N PRO A 367 -1.24 -0.29 22.15
CA PRO A 367 -0.40 -0.07 20.98
C PRO A 367 -0.11 1.42 20.72
N ARG A 368 -0.73 2.36 21.44
CA ARG A 368 -0.75 3.80 21.06
C ARG A 368 0.63 4.42 20.95
N ALA A 369 1.53 4.14 21.89
CA ALA A 369 2.90 4.68 21.85
C ALA A 369 3.65 4.19 20.60
N VAL A 370 3.53 2.90 20.27
CA VAL A 370 4.16 2.26 19.11
C VAL A 370 3.56 2.78 17.80
N LEU A 371 2.24 2.97 17.73
CA LEU A 371 1.56 3.57 16.58
C LEU A 371 2.04 4.99 16.30
N ARG A 372 2.28 5.81 17.34
CA ARG A 372 2.84 7.16 17.16
C ARG A 372 4.26 7.12 16.59
N THR A 373 5.09 6.16 17.00
CA THR A 373 6.40 5.94 16.38
C THR A 373 6.28 5.52 14.92
N ALA A 374 5.35 4.61 14.59
CA ALA A 374 5.09 4.22 13.20
C ALA A 374 4.68 5.43 12.34
N LEU A 375 3.80 6.30 12.88
CA LEU A 375 3.34 7.52 12.22
C LEU A 375 4.45 8.56 11.99
N ALA A 376 5.47 8.60 12.84
CA ALA A 376 6.62 9.47 12.64
C ALA A 376 7.54 9.00 11.50
N LEU A 377 7.51 7.70 11.17
CA LEU A 377 8.41 7.09 10.18
C LEU A 377 7.74 6.78 8.83
N VAL A 378 6.40 6.72 8.78
CA VAL A 378 5.67 6.39 7.56
C VAL A 378 5.81 7.49 6.50
N GLY A 379 6.16 7.09 5.28
CA GLY A 379 6.32 8.03 4.15
C GLY A 379 5.08 8.16 3.27
N ASN A 380 4.33 7.06 3.09
CA ASN A 380 3.17 7.05 2.22
C ASN A 380 1.91 7.55 2.96
N GLU A 381 1.15 8.42 2.30
CA GLU A 381 -0.04 9.04 2.87
C GLU A 381 -1.21 8.07 3.09
N ALA A 382 -1.39 7.07 2.22
CA ALA A 382 -2.43 6.05 2.40
C ALA A 382 -2.11 5.14 3.60
N GLU A 383 -0.85 4.78 3.79
CA GLU A 383 -0.39 4.04 4.98
C GLU A 383 -0.49 4.88 6.26
N ARG A 384 -0.18 6.18 6.18
CA ARG A 384 -0.38 7.13 7.29
C ARG A 384 -1.83 7.15 7.74
N ARG A 385 -2.78 7.34 6.82
CA ARG A 385 -4.21 7.33 7.15
C ARG A 385 -4.67 6.01 7.77
N LEU A 386 -4.13 4.87 7.32
CA LEU A 386 -4.41 3.56 7.93
C LEU A 386 -3.90 3.50 9.38
N LEU A 387 -2.67 3.95 9.64
CA LEU A 387 -2.09 3.99 10.98
C LEU A 387 -2.83 4.98 11.90
N GLU A 388 -3.28 6.12 11.38
CA GLU A 388 -4.13 7.07 12.12
C GLU A 388 -5.47 6.46 12.50
N ARG A 389 -6.12 5.73 11.58
CA ARG A 389 -7.36 4.99 11.88
C ARG A 389 -7.14 3.95 12.96
N ARG A 390 -6.02 3.23 12.94
CA ARG A 390 -5.65 2.26 13.98
C ARG A 390 -5.40 2.94 15.32
N LEU A 391 -4.67 4.07 15.34
CA LEU A 391 -4.43 4.85 16.55
C LEU A 391 -5.75 5.35 17.14
N LEU A 392 -6.63 5.90 16.31
CA LEU A 392 -7.94 6.37 16.73
C LEU A 392 -8.79 5.23 17.30
N ARG A 393 -8.79 4.04 16.67
CA ARG A 393 -9.46 2.85 17.23
C ARG A 393 -8.90 2.46 18.59
N ALA A 394 -7.58 2.44 18.75
CA ALA A 394 -6.93 2.11 20.02
C ALA A 394 -7.22 3.15 21.12
N GLU A 395 -7.33 4.42 20.76
CA GLU A 395 -7.75 5.49 21.67
C GLU A 395 -9.23 5.37 22.04
N VAL A 396 -10.09 5.14 21.05
CA VAL A 396 -11.52 4.94 21.22
C VAL A 396 -11.82 3.71 22.05
N ALA A 397 -11.10 2.60 21.91
CA ALA A 397 -11.30 1.39 22.70
C ALA A 397 -11.10 1.61 24.21
N ARG A 398 -10.33 2.64 24.59
CA ARG A 398 -9.99 2.97 25.97
C ARG A 398 -10.75 4.16 26.53
N LEU A 399 -11.67 4.76 25.76
CA LEU A 399 -12.51 5.83 26.27
C LEU A 399 -13.44 5.32 27.37
N THR A 400 -13.59 6.10 28.42
CA THR A 400 -14.63 5.93 29.43
C THR A 400 -15.87 6.72 29.05
N PHE A 401 -17.05 6.23 29.43
CA PHE A 401 -18.31 6.94 29.23
C PHE A 401 -18.79 7.51 30.56
N ARG A 402 -19.19 8.78 30.55
CA ARG A 402 -19.78 9.46 31.70
C ARG A 402 -21.19 9.93 31.39
N GLU A 403 -21.99 10.14 32.42
CA GLU A 403 -23.29 10.78 32.26
C GLU A 403 -23.12 12.28 32.02
N ALA A 404 -24.02 12.84 31.21
CA ALA A 404 -24.04 14.26 30.95
C ALA A 404 -24.53 15.05 32.17
N SER A 405 -23.99 16.25 32.32
CA SER A 405 -24.43 17.28 33.26
C SER A 405 -25.02 18.47 32.50
N LYS A 406 -25.61 19.42 33.23
CA LYS A 406 -26.09 20.69 32.63
C LYS A 406 -24.96 21.48 31.93
N ALA A 407 -23.72 21.34 32.38
CA ALA A 407 -22.57 22.02 31.77
C ALA A 407 -22.26 21.52 30.34
N ASP A 408 -22.72 20.33 29.98
CA ASP A 408 -22.45 19.71 28.67
C ASP A 408 -23.40 20.19 27.56
N GLY A 409 -24.40 21.01 27.90
CA GLY A 409 -25.52 21.35 27.01
C GLY A 409 -25.09 21.91 25.66
N ALA A 410 -24.17 22.89 25.65
CA ALA A 410 -23.67 23.48 24.41
C ALA A 410 -22.93 22.46 23.53
N ALA A 411 -22.17 21.54 24.12
CA ALA A 411 -21.45 20.51 23.39
C ALA A 411 -22.39 19.45 22.79
N ILE A 412 -23.45 19.09 23.53
CA ILE A 412 -24.51 18.18 23.09
C ILE A 412 -25.28 18.77 21.91
N GLU A 413 -25.71 20.04 22.02
CA GLU A 413 -26.40 20.75 20.95
C GLU A 413 -25.55 20.80 19.68
N ALA A 414 -24.29 21.22 19.80
CA ALA A 414 -23.36 21.29 18.67
C ALA A 414 -23.17 19.93 17.99
N LEU A 415 -23.02 18.85 18.77
CA LEU A 415 -22.88 17.49 18.24
C LEU A 415 -24.14 17.03 17.50
N LEU A 416 -25.31 17.26 18.08
CA LEU A 416 -26.59 16.87 17.47
C LEU A 416 -26.85 17.63 16.18
N HIS A 417 -26.56 18.93 16.15
CA HIS A 417 -26.66 19.73 14.93
C HIS A 417 -25.71 19.24 13.84
N GLU A 418 -24.44 18.98 14.16
CA GLU A 418 -23.47 18.40 13.22
C GLU A 418 -24.00 17.09 12.62
N VAL A 419 -24.43 16.15 13.47
CA VAL A 419 -24.75 14.80 13.03
C VAL A 419 -26.12 14.71 12.35
N TYR A 420 -27.16 15.30 12.95
CA TYR A 420 -28.54 15.12 12.49
C TYR A 420 -29.00 16.21 11.52
N VAL A 421 -28.61 17.48 11.73
CA VAL A 421 -28.96 18.56 10.79
C VAL A 421 -27.99 18.55 9.61
N GLY A 422 -26.68 18.52 9.88
CA GLY A 422 -25.66 18.41 8.84
C GLY A 422 -25.79 17.14 8.00
N GLY A 423 -26.28 16.04 8.59
CA GLY A 423 -26.59 14.79 7.88
C GLY A 423 -27.96 14.75 7.17
N GLY A 424 -28.78 15.81 7.26
CA GLY A 424 -30.12 15.86 6.66
C GLY A 424 -31.18 15.00 7.36
N PHE A 425 -30.83 14.34 8.47
CA PHE A 425 -31.72 13.45 9.23
C PHE A 425 -32.75 14.19 10.08
N THR A 426 -32.62 15.50 10.30
CA THR A 426 -33.58 16.33 11.03
C THR A 426 -33.66 17.72 10.39
N ASP A 427 -34.89 18.24 10.26
CA ASP A 427 -35.12 19.59 9.75
C ASP A 427 -34.54 20.64 10.71
N PRO A 428 -33.85 21.70 10.22
CA PRO A 428 -33.25 22.72 11.07
C PRO A 428 -34.24 23.39 12.03
N ALA A 429 -35.48 23.66 11.61
CA ALA A 429 -36.49 24.28 12.48
C ALA A 429 -36.96 23.34 13.58
N ALA A 430 -37.11 22.05 13.27
CA ALA A 430 -37.44 21.02 14.27
C ALA A 430 -36.28 20.75 15.24
N ALA A 431 -35.03 20.94 14.80
CA ALA A 431 -33.84 20.73 15.61
C ALA A 431 -33.74 21.73 16.78
N VAL A 432 -34.17 22.98 16.59
CA VAL A 432 -34.12 24.04 17.62
C VAL A 432 -34.75 23.60 18.94
N THR A 433 -35.92 22.97 18.89
CA THR A 433 -36.61 22.50 20.11
C THR A 433 -36.18 21.08 20.49
N ARG A 434 -35.96 20.20 19.51
CA ARG A 434 -35.66 18.79 19.76
C ARG A 434 -34.27 18.57 20.36
N PHE A 435 -33.29 19.40 19.98
CA PHE A 435 -31.89 19.24 20.38
C PHE A 435 -31.45 20.22 21.46
N ALA A 436 -32.32 21.16 21.88
CA ALA A 436 -32.08 21.99 23.05
C ALA A 436 -31.63 21.13 24.24
N ALA A 437 -30.55 21.53 24.90
CA ALA A 437 -29.88 20.74 25.92
C ALA A 437 -30.83 20.28 27.03
N GLU A 438 -31.70 21.17 27.51
CA GLU A 438 -32.70 20.85 28.53
C GLU A 438 -33.69 19.76 28.05
N ALA A 439 -34.12 19.82 26.79
CA ALA A 439 -35.01 18.83 26.18
C ALA A 439 -34.32 17.48 25.92
N VAL A 440 -32.99 17.45 25.79
CA VAL A 440 -32.22 16.20 25.63
C VAL A 440 -31.92 15.58 26.99
N LEU A 441 -31.44 16.39 27.95
CA LEU A 441 -31.09 15.94 29.30
C LEU A 441 -32.32 15.48 30.10
N SER A 442 -33.51 16.01 29.82
CA SER A 442 -34.76 15.58 30.47
C SER A 442 -35.30 14.22 29.99
N ARG A 443 -34.74 13.63 28.91
CA ARG A 443 -35.24 12.36 28.37
C ARG A 443 -34.86 11.15 29.21
N GLY A 444 -33.70 11.19 29.86
CA GLY A 444 -33.13 10.06 30.56
C GLY A 444 -31.61 10.18 30.67
N THR A 445 -30.92 9.05 30.76
CA THR A 445 -29.46 9.02 30.92
C THR A 445 -28.78 9.29 29.58
N VAL A 446 -28.09 10.43 29.48
CA VAL A 446 -27.27 10.77 28.32
C VAL A 446 -25.83 10.33 28.60
N LEU A 447 -25.34 9.35 27.87
CA LEU A 447 -23.94 8.91 27.96
C LEU A 447 -23.10 9.68 26.96
N LEU A 448 -22.00 10.27 27.45
CA LEU A 448 -21.06 11.05 26.68
C LEU A 448 -19.73 10.28 26.56
N ALA A 449 -19.16 10.33 25.36
CA ALA A 449 -17.80 9.89 25.08
C ALA A 449 -16.95 11.11 24.73
N GLU A 450 -15.96 11.40 25.56
CA GLU A 450 -15.04 12.51 25.34
C GLU A 450 -13.68 11.99 24.88
N HIS A 451 -13.07 12.68 23.93
CA HIS A 451 -11.74 12.39 23.45
C HIS A 451 -10.94 13.69 23.33
N ALA A 452 -9.82 13.78 24.04
CA ALA A 452 -8.95 14.95 24.08
C ALA A 452 -9.71 16.27 24.36
N GLY A 453 -10.62 16.26 25.34
CA GLY A 453 -11.40 17.43 25.74
C GLY A 453 -12.55 17.81 24.80
N THR A 454 -12.83 16.99 23.78
CA THR A 454 -13.93 17.21 22.83
C THR A 454 -14.96 16.07 22.92
N LEU A 455 -16.25 16.40 22.89
CA LEU A 455 -17.32 15.41 22.82
C LEU A 455 -17.27 14.67 21.47
N ALA A 456 -16.85 13.40 21.50
CA ALA A 456 -16.66 12.55 20.33
C ALA A 456 -17.95 11.84 19.89
N GLY A 457 -18.82 11.52 20.85
CA GLY A 457 -20.11 10.93 20.60
C GLY A 457 -20.98 10.86 21.85
N MET A 458 -22.25 10.55 21.65
CA MET A 458 -23.20 10.35 22.73
C MET A 458 -24.32 9.40 22.33
N ILE A 459 -25.06 8.94 23.34
CA ILE A 459 -26.26 8.12 23.18
C ILE A 459 -27.18 8.36 24.38
N VAL A 460 -28.49 8.27 24.18
CA VAL A 460 -29.47 8.51 25.24
C VAL A 460 -30.24 7.23 25.53
N LEU A 461 -30.27 6.83 26.81
CA LEU A 461 -31.11 5.77 27.33
C LEU A 461 -32.34 6.41 28.00
N VAL A 462 -33.51 6.15 27.42
CA VAL A 462 -34.79 6.69 27.88
C VAL A 462 -35.53 5.61 28.67
N PRO A 463 -35.77 5.79 29.97
CA PRO A 463 -36.51 4.81 30.75
C PRO A 463 -37.99 4.79 30.34
N GLY A 464 -38.66 3.65 30.54
CA GLY A 464 -40.09 3.50 30.27
C GLY A 464 -40.99 4.47 31.06
N THR A 465 -40.49 5.06 32.14
CA THR A 465 -41.19 6.09 32.94
C THR A 465 -41.00 7.52 32.43
N SER A 466 -40.12 7.73 31.44
CA SER A 466 -39.83 9.05 30.91
C SER A 466 -41.01 9.61 30.11
N PRO A 467 -41.39 10.89 30.28
CA PRO A 467 -42.38 11.53 29.42
C PRO A 467 -41.90 11.67 27.97
N ALA A 468 -40.60 11.48 27.70
CA ALA A 468 -40.03 11.49 26.36
C ALA A 468 -40.17 10.14 25.61
N ARG A 469 -40.69 9.10 26.29
CA ARG A 469 -40.98 7.78 25.71
C ARG A 469 -41.98 7.90 24.55
N GLN A 470 -41.77 7.14 23.47
CA GLN A 470 -42.65 7.15 22.30
C GLN A 470 -43.24 5.79 21.92
N LEU A 471 -42.51 4.70 22.13
CA LEU A 471 -42.83 3.35 21.66
C LEU A 471 -42.65 2.24 22.73
N ALA A 472 -41.82 2.42 23.75
CA ALA A 472 -41.57 1.37 24.74
C ALA A 472 -42.83 0.97 25.50
N GLU A 473 -43.03 -0.34 25.65
CA GLU A 473 -44.14 -0.94 26.37
C GLU A 473 -43.66 -1.64 27.65
N GLY A 474 -44.48 -1.65 28.69
CA GLY A 474 -44.11 -2.29 29.97
C GLY A 474 -42.84 -1.70 30.58
N ASP A 475 -41.84 -2.56 30.80
CA ASP A 475 -40.53 -2.22 31.36
C ASP A 475 -39.43 -2.00 30.31
N GLU A 476 -39.80 -1.95 29.02
CA GLU A 476 -38.86 -1.63 27.94
C GLU A 476 -38.27 -0.23 28.12
N VAL A 477 -37.05 -0.07 27.60
CA VAL A 477 -36.34 1.20 27.53
C VAL A 477 -36.10 1.59 26.07
N GLU A 478 -35.96 2.88 25.79
CA GLU A 478 -35.70 3.37 24.43
C GLU A 478 -34.27 3.86 24.26
N LEU A 479 -33.69 3.58 23.10
CA LEU A 479 -32.42 4.14 22.68
C LEU A 479 -32.69 5.33 21.75
N HIS A 480 -32.29 6.51 22.19
CA HIS A 480 -32.46 7.76 21.47
C HIS A 480 -31.09 8.36 21.08
N LEU A 481 -31.10 9.13 20.00
CA LEU A 481 -30.05 10.12 19.68
C LEU A 481 -28.61 9.58 19.73
N LEU A 482 -28.34 8.42 19.14
CA LEU A 482 -26.95 7.99 18.89
C LEU A 482 -26.29 8.95 17.90
N ALA A 483 -25.36 9.76 18.40
CA ALA A 483 -24.60 10.72 17.62
C ALA A 483 -23.10 10.45 17.77
N VAL A 484 -22.39 10.34 16.64
CA VAL A 484 -20.93 10.18 16.60
C VAL A 484 -20.39 11.16 15.58
N ARG A 485 -19.45 12.02 16.00
CA ARG A 485 -18.79 12.98 15.09
C ARG A 485 -18.14 12.26 13.94
N GLU A 486 -18.09 12.91 12.79
CA GLU A 486 -17.61 12.31 11.54
C GLU A 486 -16.22 11.67 11.69
N ARG A 487 -15.28 12.37 12.33
CA ARG A 487 -13.92 11.89 12.60
C ARG A 487 -13.86 10.55 13.33
N PHE A 488 -14.85 10.25 14.19
CA PHE A 488 -14.88 9.01 14.99
C PHE A 488 -15.77 7.93 14.37
N ARG A 489 -16.34 8.15 13.19
CA ARG A 489 -17.06 7.09 12.47
C ARG A 489 -16.08 5.99 12.06
N ALA A 490 -16.55 4.73 12.02
CA ALA A 490 -15.73 3.54 11.76
C ALA A 490 -14.54 3.30 12.73
N SER A 491 -14.48 4.03 13.86
CA SER A 491 -13.51 3.79 14.95
C SER A 491 -13.97 2.75 15.98
N GLY A 492 -15.22 2.28 15.88
CA GLY A 492 -15.86 1.44 16.89
C GLY A 492 -16.60 2.20 18.00
N LEU A 493 -16.51 3.54 18.04
CA LEU A 493 -17.13 4.34 19.12
C LEU A 493 -18.64 4.11 19.23
N GLY A 494 -19.37 4.11 18.12
CA GLY A 494 -20.82 3.86 18.12
C GLY A 494 -21.19 2.49 18.68
N ASP A 495 -20.39 1.46 18.42
CA ASP A 495 -20.60 0.10 18.94
C ASP A 495 -20.42 0.06 20.45
N ARG A 496 -19.38 0.73 20.96
CA ARG A 496 -19.14 0.84 22.40
C ARG A 496 -20.25 1.64 23.11
N LEU A 497 -20.75 2.71 22.50
CA LEU A 497 -21.88 3.49 23.04
C LEU A 497 -23.15 2.64 23.14
N VAL A 498 -23.48 1.87 22.09
CA VAL A 498 -24.63 0.96 22.09
C VAL A 498 -24.48 -0.13 23.16
N LYS A 499 -23.30 -0.76 23.27
CA LYS A 499 -23.01 -1.76 24.31
C LYS A 499 -23.14 -1.19 25.72
N ALA A 500 -22.63 0.01 25.96
CA ALA A 500 -22.74 0.69 27.25
C ALA A 500 -24.19 1.01 27.64
N VAL A 501 -25.08 1.20 26.65
CA VAL A 501 -26.53 1.32 26.86
C VAL A 501 -27.16 -0.05 27.14
N ILE A 502 -26.79 -1.10 26.39
CA ILE A 502 -27.28 -2.46 26.62
C ILE A 502 -26.95 -2.93 28.04
N GLU A 503 -25.73 -2.70 28.50
CA GLU A 503 -25.30 -3.03 29.88
C GLU A 503 -26.17 -2.30 30.92
N ARG A 504 -26.44 -1.00 30.72
CA ARG A 504 -27.30 -0.20 31.61
C ARG A 504 -28.80 -0.52 31.50
N ALA A 505 -29.22 -1.19 30.44
CA ALA A 505 -30.59 -1.68 30.33
C ALA A 505 -30.84 -2.85 31.30
N GLU A 506 -29.81 -3.46 31.90
CA GLU A 506 -29.94 -4.48 32.96
C GLU A 506 -30.88 -5.64 32.56
N GLY A 507 -30.79 -6.08 31.30
CA GLY A 507 -31.62 -7.18 30.77
C GLY A 507 -33.05 -6.78 30.38
N ARG A 508 -33.41 -5.51 30.44
CA ARG A 508 -34.67 -5.00 29.88
C ARG A 508 -34.62 -5.00 28.35
N GLY A 509 -35.79 -5.20 27.72
CA GLY A 509 -35.94 -5.05 26.28
C GLY A 509 -35.65 -3.62 25.85
N ILE A 510 -34.97 -3.45 24.73
CA ILE A 510 -34.59 -2.13 24.20
C ILE A 510 -35.26 -1.92 22.86
N ILE A 511 -36.02 -0.85 22.72
CA ILE A 511 -36.60 -0.42 21.46
C ILE A 511 -35.89 0.82 20.92
N LEU A 512 -35.73 0.89 19.61
CA LEU A 512 -35.26 2.09 18.91
C LEU A 512 -35.98 2.24 17.59
N TRP A 513 -35.86 3.43 17.01
CA TRP A 513 -36.27 3.65 15.63
C TRP A 513 -35.20 4.42 14.86
N THR A 514 -35.17 4.18 13.56
CA THR A 514 -34.18 4.74 12.63
C THR A 514 -34.83 5.12 11.31
N GLN A 515 -34.16 5.87 10.45
CA GLN A 515 -34.67 6.19 9.12
C GLN A 515 -34.13 5.19 8.09
N PRO A 516 -34.86 4.89 7.00
CA PRO A 516 -34.40 4.02 5.92
C PRO A 516 -33.02 4.41 5.36
N THR A 517 -32.70 5.71 5.34
CA THR A 517 -31.43 6.27 4.85
C THR A 517 -30.24 6.02 5.80
N MET A 518 -30.48 5.61 7.04
CA MET A 518 -29.44 5.41 8.06
C MET A 518 -28.86 3.98 8.05
N ALA A 519 -28.56 3.45 6.88
CA ALA A 519 -28.06 2.08 6.72
C ALA A 519 -26.81 1.72 7.55
N PRO A 520 -25.82 2.63 7.77
CA PRO A 520 -24.69 2.33 8.66
C PRO A 520 -25.10 2.11 10.12
N ALA A 521 -26.10 2.84 10.62
CA ALA A 521 -26.61 2.68 11.98
C ALA A 521 -27.44 1.39 12.10
N GLN A 522 -28.22 1.03 11.08
CA GLN A 522 -28.97 -0.24 11.05
C GLN A 522 -28.03 -1.45 11.18
N ARG A 523 -26.95 -1.51 10.39
CA ARG A 523 -25.94 -2.58 10.50
C ARG A 523 -25.26 -2.63 11.88
N LEU A 524 -25.07 -1.47 12.50
CA LEU A 524 -24.54 -1.36 13.86
C LEU A 524 -25.50 -1.99 14.88
N TYR A 525 -26.79 -1.68 14.80
CA TYR A 525 -27.80 -2.22 15.69
C TYR A 525 -28.00 -3.73 15.48
N GLU A 526 -28.08 -4.20 14.25
CA GLU A 526 -28.19 -5.63 13.93
C GLU A 526 -27.04 -6.45 14.53
N ARG A 527 -25.80 -5.95 14.41
CA ARG A 527 -24.62 -6.59 15.03
C ARG A 527 -24.69 -6.65 16.56
N ASN A 528 -25.41 -5.72 17.19
CA ASN A 528 -25.66 -5.70 18.63
C ASN A 528 -26.97 -6.40 19.02
N GLY A 529 -27.53 -7.22 18.13
CA GLY A 529 -28.67 -8.09 18.42
C GLY A 529 -30.02 -7.38 18.44
N PHE A 530 -30.17 -6.28 17.72
CA PHE A 530 -31.45 -5.66 17.43
C PHE A 530 -32.06 -6.26 16.15
N MET A 531 -33.37 -6.50 16.15
CA MET A 531 -34.11 -7.05 15.02
C MET A 531 -35.19 -6.07 14.58
N ARG A 532 -35.38 -5.89 13.27
CA ARG A 532 -36.44 -5.04 12.75
C ARG A 532 -37.81 -5.67 13.01
N VAL A 533 -38.78 -4.85 13.41
CA VAL A 533 -40.18 -5.23 13.66
C VAL A 533 -41.07 -4.39 12.73
N PRO A 534 -41.26 -4.82 11.46
CA PRO A 534 -41.92 -4.02 10.44
C PRO A 534 -43.36 -3.61 10.80
N GLU A 535 -44.04 -4.40 11.64
CA GLU A 535 -45.40 -4.12 12.09
C GLU A 535 -45.48 -2.89 13.00
N ARG A 536 -44.35 -2.48 13.60
CA ARG A 536 -44.24 -1.30 14.48
C ARG A 536 -43.66 -0.07 13.75
N ASP A 537 -43.30 -0.20 12.47
CA ASP A 537 -42.87 0.95 11.66
C ASP A 537 -43.97 2.02 11.58
N PHE A 538 -43.59 3.28 11.54
CA PHE A 538 -44.55 4.40 11.52
C PHE A 538 -44.06 5.57 10.67
N GLU A 539 -44.98 6.47 10.34
CA GLU A 539 -44.69 7.72 9.65
C GLU A 539 -44.98 8.92 10.54
N LYS A 540 -44.07 9.90 10.55
CA LYS A 540 -44.22 11.14 11.33
C LYS A 540 -43.55 12.28 10.59
N GLY A 541 -44.30 13.36 10.35
CA GLY A 541 -43.78 14.56 9.66
C GLY A 541 -43.27 14.26 8.24
N GLY A 542 -43.99 13.42 7.48
CA GLY A 542 -43.63 13.05 6.11
C GLY A 542 -42.39 12.15 6.00
N ARG A 543 -41.90 11.59 7.11
CA ARG A 543 -40.76 10.67 7.13
C ARG A 543 -41.18 9.32 7.70
N ARG A 544 -40.66 8.26 7.08
CA ARG A 544 -40.83 6.88 7.54
C ARG A 544 -39.74 6.52 8.55
N PHE A 545 -40.14 5.83 9.62
CA PHE A 545 -39.26 5.31 10.66
C PHE A 545 -39.39 3.80 10.75
N LEU A 546 -38.23 3.14 10.84
CA LEU A 546 -38.09 1.69 10.98
C LEU A 546 -37.87 1.37 12.45
N VAL A 547 -38.66 0.47 13.01
CA VAL A 547 -38.53 0.07 14.42
C VAL A 547 -37.66 -1.17 14.55
N LEU A 548 -36.72 -1.12 15.49
CA LEU A 548 -35.88 -2.26 15.85
C LEU A 548 -35.98 -2.53 17.35
N VAL A 549 -36.03 -3.80 17.71
CA VAL A 549 -36.14 -4.26 19.10
C VAL A 549 -35.01 -5.24 19.41
N ARG A 550 -34.41 -5.06 20.58
CA ARG A 550 -33.56 -6.06 21.22
C ARG A 550 -34.36 -6.70 22.36
N PRO A 551 -34.75 -7.98 22.25
CA PRO A 551 -35.45 -8.66 23.33
C PRO A 551 -34.53 -8.83 24.55
N ARG A 552 -35.14 -9.16 25.70
CA ARG A 552 -34.45 -9.43 26.96
C ARG A 552 -33.37 -10.50 26.82
#